data_AF-A0A971JET4-F1
#
_entry.id   AF-A0A971JET4-F1
#
_cell.length_a   1.000
_cell.length_b   1.000
_cell.length_c   1.000
_cell.angle_alpha   90.00
_cell.angle_beta   90.00
_cell.angle_gamma   90.00
#
_symmetry.space_group_name_H-M   'P 1'
#
loop_
_entity.id
_entity.type
_entity.pdbx_description
1 polymer ?
#
loop_
_entity_poly.entity_id
_entity_poly.type
_entity_poly.pdbx_seq_one_letter_code
_entity_poly.pdbx_strand_id
1 'polypeptide(L)'
;IAHKEFDSFLRGSEEDEYAEGLAAIRCFVADIHRLESLDDNLLTTVCKDINYSIKIKSVNYINRYMIDIINESSIDHGQNYCKLTESIKDHTSSWEKLGLSILRVGISKRRRSLLDIQEKGIALFESQRAVYNEFANYLRELTV
;
A
#
# COMPACT_ATOMS: atom_id res chain seq x y z
N ILE A 1 -6.27 0.23 -22.03
CA ILE A 1 -6.78 1.30 -21.13
C ILE A 1 -6.22 1.09 -19.73
N ALA A 2 -6.43 -0.10 -19.11
CA ALA A 2 -5.89 -0.46 -17.79
C ALA A 2 -4.38 -0.20 -17.59
N HIS A 3 -3.51 -0.54 -18.57
CA HIS A 3 -2.06 -0.27 -18.43
C HIS A 3 -1.72 1.23 -18.29
N LYS A 4 -2.45 2.12 -18.98
CA LYS A 4 -2.19 3.57 -18.94
C LYS A 4 -2.62 4.19 -17.62
N GLU A 5 -3.74 3.71 -17.08
CA GLU A 5 -4.27 4.15 -15.78
C GLU A 5 -3.35 3.68 -14.66
N PHE A 6 -2.86 2.44 -14.72
CA PHE A 6 -1.91 1.93 -13.74
C PHE A 6 -0.56 2.65 -13.81
N ASP A 7 -0.02 2.91 -15.00
CA ASP A 7 1.18 3.74 -15.16
C ASP A 7 0.98 5.16 -14.60
N SER A 8 -0.23 5.73 -14.73
CA SER A 8 -0.56 7.02 -14.13
C SER A 8 -0.57 6.96 -12.60
N PHE A 9 -1.14 5.91 -12.04
CA PHE A 9 -1.08 5.63 -10.60
C PHE A 9 0.36 5.53 -10.10
N LEU A 10 1.25 4.85 -10.84
CA LEU A 10 2.67 4.70 -10.44
C LEU A 10 3.47 5.99 -10.51
N ARG A 11 3.23 6.84 -11.52
CA ARG A 11 3.84 8.17 -11.56
C ARG A 11 3.43 8.98 -10.35
N GLY A 12 2.13 8.94 -10.03
CA GLY A 12 1.54 9.78 -8.99
C GLY A 12 1.79 11.27 -9.23
N SER A 13 1.37 12.09 -8.28
CA SER A 13 1.69 13.51 -8.21
C SER A 13 1.72 13.94 -6.75
N GLU A 14 2.49 14.98 -6.46
CA GLU A 14 2.51 15.65 -5.17
C GLU A 14 2.43 17.14 -5.48
N GLU A 15 1.26 17.72 -5.23
CA GLU A 15 0.99 19.15 -5.32
C GLU A 15 0.84 19.71 -3.89
N ASP A 16 0.95 21.03 -3.72
CA ASP A 16 1.09 21.69 -2.41
C ASP A 16 0.02 21.29 -1.37
N GLU A 17 -1.17 20.86 -1.80
CA GLU A 17 -2.29 20.46 -0.92
C GLU A 17 -2.71 18.98 -1.01
N TYR A 18 -2.19 18.20 -1.96
CA TYR A 18 -2.61 16.82 -2.16
C TYR A 18 -1.56 15.95 -2.86
N ALA A 19 -1.59 14.65 -2.55
CA ALA A 19 -0.80 13.64 -3.25
C ALA A 19 -1.72 12.58 -3.85
N GLU A 20 -1.37 12.11 -5.05
CA GLU A 20 -2.15 11.14 -5.81
C GLU A 20 -1.34 9.88 -6.14
N GLY A 21 -2.06 8.78 -6.40
CA GLY A 21 -1.47 7.52 -6.80
C GLY A 21 -0.45 6.98 -5.79
N LEU A 22 0.70 6.53 -6.28
CA LEU A 22 1.76 5.96 -5.46
C LEU A 22 2.41 7.00 -4.53
N ALA A 23 2.43 8.28 -4.93
CA ALA A 23 2.93 9.37 -4.10
C ALA A 23 2.08 9.52 -2.82
N ALA A 24 0.76 9.37 -2.91
CA ALA A 24 -0.14 9.40 -1.75
C ALA A 24 0.20 8.34 -0.70
N ILE A 25 0.59 7.13 -1.15
CA ILE A 25 1.00 6.04 -0.27
C ILE A 25 2.33 6.36 0.40
N ARG A 26 3.28 6.93 -0.37
CA ARG A 26 4.58 7.39 0.16
C ARG A 26 4.39 8.45 1.25
N CYS A 27 3.61 9.49 0.97
CA CYS A 27 3.36 10.58 1.92
C CYS A 27 2.65 10.06 3.18
N PHE A 28 1.69 9.13 3.03
CA PHE A 28 1.08 8.46 4.17
C PHE A 28 2.12 7.80 5.09
N VAL A 29 2.99 6.96 4.52
CA VAL A 29 4.00 6.24 5.29
C VAL A 29 4.96 7.21 5.96
N ALA A 30 5.41 8.23 5.21
CA ALA A 30 6.27 9.28 5.74
C ALA A 30 5.59 10.02 6.91
N ASP A 31 4.29 10.26 6.86
CA ASP A 31 3.53 11.01 7.86
C ASP A 31 3.21 10.23 9.14
N ILE A 32 3.59 8.95 9.25
CA ILE A 32 3.37 8.16 10.49
C ILE A 32 3.99 8.84 11.72
N HIS A 33 5.14 9.50 11.58
CA HIS A 33 5.77 10.24 12.68
C HIS A 33 4.88 11.35 13.25
N ARG A 34 3.99 11.94 12.44
CA ARG A 34 3.11 13.05 12.86
C ARG A 34 2.12 12.62 13.93
N LEU A 35 1.85 11.31 14.06
CA LEU A 35 1.03 10.73 15.12
C LEU A 35 1.59 11.03 16.53
N GLU A 36 2.89 11.30 16.66
CA GLU A 36 3.49 11.67 17.95
C GLU A 36 2.90 12.95 18.53
N SER A 37 2.51 13.89 17.67
CA SER A 37 2.01 15.22 18.04
C SER A 37 0.53 15.25 18.43
N LEU A 38 -0.21 14.17 18.18
CA LEU A 38 -1.64 14.11 18.46
C LEU A 38 -1.92 13.91 19.96
N ASP A 39 -2.98 14.55 20.47
CA ASP A 39 -3.52 14.23 21.78
C ASP A 39 -4.06 12.79 21.82
N ASP A 40 -4.23 12.24 23.03
CA ASP A 40 -4.61 10.84 23.18
C ASP A 40 -6.00 10.51 22.58
N ASN A 41 -6.97 11.42 22.63
CA ASN A 41 -8.30 11.15 22.08
C ASN A 41 -8.24 11.11 20.55
N LEU A 42 -7.58 12.10 19.94
CA LEU A 42 -7.39 12.16 18.49
C LEU A 42 -6.52 11.01 17.97
N LEU A 43 -5.48 10.62 18.71
CA LEU A 43 -4.61 9.50 18.36
C LEU A 43 -5.39 8.18 18.22
N THR A 44 -6.34 7.89 19.13
CA THR A 44 -7.18 6.66 18.99
C THR A 44 -7.88 6.65 17.65
N THR A 45 -8.54 7.76 17.32
CA THR A 45 -9.41 7.88 16.16
C THR A 45 -8.59 7.78 14.89
N VAL A 46 -7.51 8.55 14.77
CA VAL A 46 -6.63 8.54 13.59
C VAL A 46 -5.99 7.17 13.38
N CYS A 47 -5.47 6.52 14.43
CA CYS A 47 -4.92 5.17 14.30
C CYS A 47 -5.96 4.14 13.87
N LYS A 48 -7.22 4.26 14.34
CA LYS A 48 -8.32 3.43 13.87
C LYS A 48 -8.63 3.69 12.40
N ASP A 49 -8.70 4.94 11.97
CA ASP A 49 -9.03 5.31 10.59
C ASP A 49 -7.96 4.88 9.59
N ILE A 50 -6.68 4.98 9.96
CA ILE A 50 -5.56 4.47 9.15
C ILE A 50 -5.71 2.96 8.91
N ASN A 51 -6.05 2.20 9.95
CA ASN A 51 -6.17 0.75 9.86
C ASN A 51 -7.49 0.30 9.20
N TYR A 52 -8.60 0.94 9.53
CA TYR A 52 -9.94 0.46 9.18
C TYR A 52 -10.59 1.14 7.98
N SER A 53 -10.22 2.37 7.64
CA SER A 53 -11.07 3.18 6.77
C SER A 53 -10.46 3.51 5.41
N ILE A 54 -9.19 3.91 5.30
CA ILE A 54 -8.73 4.50 4.03
C ILE A 54 -7.38 3.97 3.58
N LYS A 55 -6.30 4.18 4.35
CA LYS A 55 -4.96 4.08 3.76
C LYS A 55 -4.45 2.65 3.55
N ILE A 56 -4.45 1.81 4.59
CA ILE A 56 -4.00 0.41 4.48
C ILE A 56 -4.94 -0.42 3.60
N LYS A 57 -6.26 -0.25 3.77
CA LYS A 57 -7.24 -0.99 2.96
C LYS A 57 -7.20 -0.61 1.48
N SER A 58 -6.95 0.66 1.13
CA SER A 58 -6.78 1.05 -0.28
C SER A 58 -5.60 0.35 -0.93
N VAL A 59 -4.46 0.23 -0.23
CA VAL A 59 -3.30 -0.53 -0.75
C VAL A 59 -3.66 -2.00 -0.98
N ASN A 60 -4.33 -2.62 -0.01
CA ASN A 60 -4.75 -4.03 -0.14
C ASN A 60 -5.83 -4.24 -1.19
N TYR A 61 -6.68 -3.25 -1.45
CA TYR A 61 -7.65 -3.30 -2.55
C TYR A 61 -6.95 -3.29 -3.90
N ILE A 62 -5.92 -2.47 -4.08
CA ILE A 62 -5.06 -2.49 -5.28
C ILE A 62 -4.40 -3.86 -5.42
N ASN A 63 -3.83 -4.40 -4.34
CA ASN A 63 -3.21 -5.73 -4.35
C ASN A 63 -4.19 -6.84 -4.77
N ARG A 64 -5.41 -6.80 -4.24
CA ARG A 64 -6.46 -7.74 -4.63
C ARG A 64 -6.80 -7.61 -6.12
N TYR A 65 -6.99 -6.37 -6.60
CA TYR A 65 -7.28 -6.12 -8.00
C TYR A 65 -6.20 -6.66 -8.95
N MET A 66 -4.92 -6.50 -8.59
CA MET A 66 -3.81 -7.09 -9.36
C MET A 66 -3.89 -8.61 -9.45
N ILE A 67 -4.19 -9.28 -8.32
CA ILE A 67 -4.36 -10.74 -8.28
C ILE A 67 -5.54 -11.18 -9.15
N ASP A 68 -6.66 -10.46 -9.08
CA ASP A 68 -7.86 -10.78 -9.85
C ASP A 68 -7.56 -10.73 -11.37
N ILE A 69 -6.86 -9.69 -11.85
CA ILE A 69 -6.40 -9.59 -13.25
C ILE A 69 -5.49 -10.77 -13.63
N ILE A 70 -4.52 -11.12 -12.77
CA ILE A 70 -3.58 -12.21 -13.06
C ILE A 70 -4.34 -13.53 -13.22
N ASN A 71 -5.27 -13.81 -12.31
CA ASN A 71 -6.04 -15.04 -12.33
C ASN A 71 -6.91 -15.12 -13.59
N GLU A 72 -7.63 -14.05 -13.94
CA GLU A 72 -8.47 -13.99 -15.15
C GLU A 72 -7.63 -14.27 -16.41
N SER A 73 -6.50 -13.59 -16.57
CA SER A 73 -5.66 -13.74 -17.76
C SER A 73 -4.93 -15.09 -17.81
N SER A 74 -4.62 -15.70 -16.65
CA SER A 74 -4.00 -17.03 -16.59
C SER A 74 -4.90 -18.13 -17.14
N ILE A 75 -6.21 -17.99 -16.95
CA ILE A 75 -7.24 -18.89 -17.51
C ILE A 75 -7.26 -18.75 -19.04
N ASP A 76 -7.17 -17.52 -19.53
CA ASP A 76 -7.32 -17.21 -20.95
C ASP A 76 -6.04 -17.48 -21.76
N HIS A 77 -4.85 -17.36 -21.17
CA HIS A 77 -3.57 -17.33 -21.92
C HIS A 77 -2.55 -18.40 -21.47
N GLY A 78 -2.85 -19.19 -20.44
CA GLY A 78 -1.99 -20.29 -19.98
C GLY A 78 -0.63 -19.87 -19.40
N GLN A 79 -0.41 -18.57 -19.16
CA GLN A 79 0.79 -18.03 -18.53
C GLN A 79 0.61 -18.03 -17.01
N ASN A 80 1.56 -18.64 -16.30
CA ASN A 80 1.52 -18.75 -14.85
C ASN A 80 2.49 -17.76 -14.18
N TYR A 81 1.96 -16.71 -13.57
CA TYR A 81 2.71 -15.71 -12.81
C TYR A 81 2.66 -15.99 -11.29
N CYS A 82 2.75 -17.27 -10.88
CA CYS A 82 2.75 -17.70 -9.47
C CYS A 82 3.61 -16.82 -8.55
N LYS A 83 4.84 -16.50 -8.98
CA LYS A 83 5.78 -15.69 -8.18
C LYS A 83 5.28 -14.27 -7.92
N LEU A 84 4.69 -13.62 -8.93
CA LEU A 84 4.14 -12.26 -8.78
C LEU A 84 2.91 -12.30 -7.87
N THR A 85 2.01 -13.27 -8.06
CA THR A 85 0.85 -13.48 -7.20
C THR A 85 1.23 -13.74 -5.74
N GLU A 86 2.26 -14.57 -5.50
CA GLU A 86 2.80 -14.82 -4.15
C GLU A 86 3.36 -13.53 -3.55
N SER A 87 4.17 -12.78 -4.30
CA SER A 87 4.72 -11.50 -3.86
C SER A 87 3.62 -10.50 -3.47
N ILE A 88 2.54 -10.40 -4.27
CA ILE A 88 1.40 -9.53 -3.96
C ILE A 88 0.68 -9.97 -2.67
N LYS A 89 0.52 -11.27 -2.45
CA LYS A 89 -0.10 -11.81 -1.21
C LYS A 89 0.76 -11.52 0.01
N ASP A 90 2.07 -11.69 -0.10
CA ASP A 90 3.01 -11.39 0.98
C ASP A 90 2.99 -9.92 1.37
N HIS A 91 2.92 -9.02 0.37
CA HIS A 91 2.77 -7.60 0.62
C HIS A 91 1.42 -7.26 1.24
N THR A 92 0.33 -7.89 0.81
CA THR A 92 -1.01 -7.72 1.44
C THR A 92 -0.95 -8.03 2.94
N SER A 93 -0.34 -9.16 3.33
CA SER A 93 -0.16 -9.49 4.74
C SER A 93 0.75 -8.50 5.47
N SER A 94 1.78 -7.99 4.80
CA SER A 94 2.73 -7.05 5.41
C SER A 94 2.09 -5.68 5.68
N TRP A 95 1.25 -5.20 4.77
CA TRP A 95 0.44 -3.99 4.98
C TRP A 95 -0.57 -4.15 6.12
N GLU A 96 -1.20 -5.31 6.25
CA GLU A 96 -2.07 -5.62 7.40
C GLU A 96 -1.31 -5.56 8.73
N LYS A 97 -0.12 -6.17 8.78
CA LYS A 97 0.75 -6.14 9.98
C LYS A 97 1.17 -4.71 10.33
N LEU A 98 1.46 -3.87 9.34
CA LEU A 98 1.76 -2.45 9.55
C LEU A 98 0.55 -1.72 10.14
N GLY A 99 -0.64 -1.89 9.55
CA GLY A 99 -1.88 -1.32 10.05
C GLY A 99 -2.19 -1.71 11.50
N LEU A 100 -2.03 -2.98 11.85
CA LEU A 100 -2.20 -3.47 13.22
C LEU A 100 -1.19 -2.85 14.20
N SER A 101 0.04 -2.62 13.76
CA SER A 101 1.07 -1.95 14.56
C SER A 101 0.69 -0.50 14.85
N ILE A 102 0.19 0.23 13.85
CA ILE A 102 -0.33 1.60 14.01
C ILE A 102 -1.55 1.62 14.94
N LEU A 103 -2.49 0.69 14.77
CA LEU A 103 -3.66 0.55 15.63
C LEU A 103 -3.26 0.32 17.10
N ARG A 104 -2.24 -0.52 17.34
CA ARG A 104 -1.73 -0.81 18.68
C ARG A 104 -1.17 0.43 19.36
N VAL A 105 -0.52 1.33 18.63
CA VAL A 105 -0.11 2.65 19.17
C VAL A 105 -1.33 3.43 19.62
N GLY A 106 -2.37 3.50 18.80
CA GLY A 106 -3.64 4.15 19.11
C GLY A 106 -4.29 3.63 20.39
N ILE A 107 -4.32 2.30 20.58
CA ILE A 107 -4.91 1.65 21.77
C ILE A 107 -4.04 1.86 23.01
N SER A 108 -2.74 1.66 22.90
CA SER A 108 -1.82 1.66 24.06
C SER A 108 -1.33 3.03 24.48
N LYS A 109 -1.47 4.05 23.63
CA LYS A 109 -0.91 5.41 23.80
C LYS A 109 0.62 5.46 23.86
N ARG A 110 1.29 4.34 23.62
CA ARG A 110 2.75 4.24 23.64
C ARG A 110 3.30 4.61 22.26
N ARG A 111 3.81 5.83 22.15
CA ARG A 111 4.35 6.42 20.92
C ARG A 111 5.78 5.96 20.57
N ARG A 112 6.50 5.34 21.52
CA ARG A 112 7.92 4.95 21.35
C ARG A 112 8.22 4.04 20.14
N SER A 113 7.22 3.32 19.63
CA SER A 113 7.37 2.45 18.46
C SER A 113 7.06 3.13 17.13
N LEU A 114 6.64 4.39 17.11
CA LEU A 114 6.22 5.06 15.86
C LEU A 114 7.37 5.21 14.86
N LEU A 115 8.58 5.51 15.33
CA LEU A 115 9.77 5.57 14.47
C LEU A 115 10.04 4.22 13.78
N ASP A 116 10.07 3.13 14.54
CA ASP A 116 10.25 1.75 14.00
C ASP A 116 9.13 1.36 13.03
N ILE A 117 7.88 1.75 13.33
CA ILE A 117 6.73 1.52 12.44
C ILE A 117 6.90 2.31 11.13
N GLN A 118 7.34 3.56 11.20
CA GLN A 118 7.60 4.41 10.03
C GLN A 118 8.70 3.80 9.16
N GLU A 119 9.84 3.43 9.74
CA GLU A 119 10.96 2.81 9.02
C GLU A 119 10.53 1.52 8.31
N LYS A 120 9.78 0.65 9.01
CA LYS A 120 9.19 -0.55 8.41
C LYS A 120 8.20 -0.23 7.31
N GLY A 121 7.40 0.82 7.48
CA GLY A 121 6.48 1.30 6.46
C GLY A 121 7.21 1.78 5.21
N ILE A 122 8.31 2.52 5.35
CA ILE A 122 9.11 3.03 4.22
C ILE A 122 9.73 1.85 3.46
N ALA A 123 10.32 0.90 4.18
CA ALA A 123 10.88 -0.30 3.56
C ALA A 123 9.82 -1.12 2.83
N LEU A 124 8.63 -1.29 3.44
CA LEU A 124 7.50 -1.98 2.83
C LEU A 124 7.01 -1.26 1.57
N PHE A 125 6.94 0.07 1.60
CA PHE A 125 6.57 0.88 0.43
C PHE A 125 7.54 0.70 -0.73
N GLU A 126 8.86 0.78 -0.48
CA GLU A 126 9.88 0.61 -1.52
C GLU A 126 9.81 -0.79 -2.14
N SER A 127 9.61 -1.82 -1.32
CA SER A 127 9.37 -3.19 -1.81
C SER A 127 8.08 -3.31 -2.62
N GLN A 128 6.98 -2.71 -2.15
CA GLN A 128 5.70 -2.71 -2.86
C GLN A 128 5.80 -2.00 -4.22
N ARG A 129 6.59 -0.93 -4.33
CA ARG A 129 6.84 -0.25 -5.60
C ARG A 129 7.47 -1.19 -6.63
N ALA A 130 8.41 -2.05 -6.21
CA ALA A 130 9.00 -3.05 -7.11
C ALA A 130 7.93 -4.02 -7.64
N VAL A 131 7.07 -4.54 -6.76
CA VAL A 131 5.94 -5.41 -7.15
C VAL A 131 4.99 -4.72 -8.12
N TYR A 132 4.68 -3.44 -7.89
CA TYR A 132 3.85 -2.69 -8.81
C TYR A 132 4.51 -2.49 -10.18
N ASN A 133 5.82 -2.25 -10.24
CA ASN A 133 6.54 -2.16 -11.52
C ASN A 133 6.53 -3.49 -12.27
N GLU A 134 6.70 -4.61 -11.56
CA GLU A 134 6.56 -5.96 -12.15
C GLU A 134 5.16 -6.18 -12.71
N PHE A 135 4.12 -5.80 -11.96
CA PHE A 135 2.74 -5.88 -12.43
C PHE A 135 2.46 -4.95 -13.64
N ALA A 136 3.05 -3.76 -13.68
CA ALA A 136 2.94 -2.87 -14.83
C ALA A 136 3.57 -3.48 -16.10
N ASN A 137 4.71 -4.16 -15.97
CA ASN A 137 5.31 -4.88 -17.08
C ASN A 137 4.41 -6.03 -17.56
N TYR A 138 3.85 -6.79 -16.61
CA TYR A 138 2.86 -7.83 -16.90
C TYR A 138 1.65 -7.28 -17.67
N LEU A 139 1.07 -6.17 -17.24
CA LEU A 139 -0.05 -5.54 -17.97
C LEU A 139 0.32 -5.13 -19.40
N ARG A 140 1.57 -4.72 -19.65
CA ARG A 140 2.03 -4.40 -21.00
C ARG A 140 2.11 -5.64 -21.87
N GLU A 141 2.66 -6.74 -21.34
CA GLU A 141 2.75 -8.04 -22.03
C GLU A 141 1.39 -8.57 -22.47
N LEU A 142 0.34 -8.38 -21.66
CA LEU A 142 -1.03 -8.78 -22.03
C LEU A 142 -1.67 -7.95 -23.16
N THR A 143 -1.16 -6.74 -23.41
CA THR A 143 -1.73 -5.80 -24.39
C THR A 143 -1.00 -5.77 -25.74
N VAL A 144 0.06 -6.58 -25.88
CA VAL A 144 0.81 -6.81 -27.13
C VAL A 144 0.24 -8.03 -27.83
#